data_AF-A0A8S1J2X7-F1
#
_entry.id   AF-A0A8S1J2X7-F1
#
_cell.length_a   1.000
_cell.length_b   1.000
_cell.length_c   1.000
_cell.angle_alpha   90.00
_cell.angle_beta   90.00
_cell.angle_gamma   90.00
#
_symmetry.space_group_name_H-M   'P 1'
#
loop_
_entity.id
_entity.type
_entity.pdbx_description
1 polymer ?
#
loop_
_entity_poly.entity_id
_entity_poly.type
_entity_poly.pdbx_seq_one_letter_code
_entity_poly.pdbx_strand_id
1 'polypeptide(L)'
;MNPYDALQTFVAVIKEGSFAGAARALGITRAYVSRAMGELEEELSVQLFRRTTRSLSPTEEALLLYERALPLLQQWDDVMGSLAPEEELRGKIRMAAPRNYGEERVVPVLGEFLSQHPGVEVDLVLGDRRVALIEDGFDLAIRIASRRDASHRYRHLEDCPLHLYATPSYLEKSSPLATLEDLTNHRIVVDSNLDAGARWPLVVDGDRRVVTVQPSLRVNSPMAAYRAVACGLGVGMMTSWHVSDAVARGELVRVLEHATVDLFFDIHVIYPEGRYTAPRVRALIEHLTGDHIHVTGTAPVAEGGGVHAPGDAEAQAMRCLELAEQALRDLGADRHAVVRTRMFVTDIDRWEEFGRAHAAFFGEHHPATTMVEVTRLIDAQMLIEIEIDAYVGEG
;
A
#
# COMPACT_ATOMS: atom_id res chain seq x y z
N MET A 1 32.67 -24.79 5.74
CA MET A 1 31.85 -24.03 4.76
C MET A 1 31.86 -22.55 5.12
N ASN A 2 31.53 -21.61 4.22
CA ASN A 2 31.18 -20.26 4.67
C ASN A 2 29.84 -20.36 5.44
N PRO A 3 29.69 -19.76 6.64
CA PRO A 3 28.44 -19.76 7.39
C PRO A 3 27.21 -19.32 6.57
N TYR A 4 27.39 -18.36 5.66
CA TYR A 4 26.33 -17.92 4.75
C TYR A 4 25.87 -19.06 3.81
N ASP A 5 26.80 -19.73 3.11
CA ASP A 5 26.48 -20.83 2.19
C ASP A 5 25.80 -22.00 2.90
N ALA A 6 26.23 -22.29 4.14
CA ALA A 6 25.63 -23.33 4.98
C ALA A 6 24.18 -23.00 5.33
N LEU A 7 23.92 -21.76 5.73
CA LEU A 7 22.60 -21.27 6.10
C LEU A 7 21.66 -21.16 4.89
N GLN A 8 22.16 -20.70 3.74
CA GLN A 8 21.43 -20.66 2.47
C GLN A 8 21.06 -22.07 2.00
N THR A 9 22.00 -23.02 2.10
CA THR A 9 21.75 -24.44 1.80
C THR A 9 20.69 -25.03 2.73
N PHE A 10 20.73 -24.69 4.01
CA PHE A 10 19.75 -25.14 5.00
C PHE A 10 18.33 -24.65 4.67
N VAL A 11 18.17 -23.36 4.38
CA VAL A 11 16.89 -22.77 3.99
C VAL A 11 16.34 -23.42 2.72
N ALA A 12 17.19 -23.66 1.71
CA ALA A 12 16.80 -24.35 0.49
C ALA A 12 16.33 -25.79 0.75
N VAL A 13 16.97 -26.51 1.66
CA VAL A 13 16.57 -27.88 2.05
C VAL A 13 15.18 -27.91 2.71
N ILE A 14 14.86 -26.94 3.56
CA ILE A 14 13.51 -26.83 4.15
C ILE A 14 12.47 -26.55 3.07
N LYS A 15 12.69 -25.54 2.22
CA LYS A 15 11.73 -25.13 1.19
C LYS A 15 11.43 -26.25 0.19
N GLU A 16 12.47 -26.97 -0.23
CA GLU A 16 12.36 -28.03 -1.23
C GLU A 16 11.98 -29.39 -0.64
N GLY A 17 11.95 -29.52 0.69
CA GLY A 17 11.67 -30.77 1.41
C GLY A 17 12.61 -31.93 1.09
N SER A 18 13.72 -31.67 0.38
CA SER A 18 14.65 -32.71 -0.07
C SER A 18 16.03 -32.14 -0.43
N PHE A 19 17.07 -32.94 -0.18
CA PHE A 19 18.44 -32.55 -0.53
C PHE A 19 18.67 -32.47 -2.04
N ALA A 20 17.92 -33.28 -2.81
CA ALA A 20 17.99 -33.25 -4.27
C ALA A 20 17.29 -32.02 -4.85
N GLY A 21 16.17 -31.58 -4.26
CA GLY A 21 15.50 -30.32 -4.63
C GLY A 21 16.39 -29.12 -4.34
N ALA A 22 16.94 -29.03 -3.13
CA ALA A 22 17.86 -27.95 -2.75
C ALA A 22 19.09 -27.87 -3.65
N ALA A 23 19.69 -29.02 -4.00
CA ALA A 23 20.82 -29.09 -4.93
C ALA A 23 20.47 -28.49 -6.30
N ARG A 24 19.29 -28.80 -6.84
CA ARG A 24 18.81 -28.22 -8.11
C ARG A 24 18.55 -26.72 -8.00
N ALA A 25 17.91 -26.29 -6.91
CA ALA A 25 17.58 -24.89 -6.67
C ALA A 25 18.84 -23.99 -6.56
N LEU A 26 19.90 -24.52 -5.96
CA LEU A 26 21.16 -23.79 -5.73
C LEU A 26 22.24 -24.04 -6.80
N GLY A 27 21.99 -24.90 -7.78
CA GLY A 27 22.99 -25.24 -8.81
C GLY A 27 24.22 -25.99 -8.28
N ILE A 28 24.09 -26.70 -7.17
CA ILE A 28 25.18 -27.42 -6.49
C ILE A 28 24.92 -28.93 -6.46
N THR A 29 25.92 -29.72 -6.06
CA THR A 29 25.76 -31.18 -5.99
C THR A 29 25.02 -31.63 -4.72
N ARG A 30 24.24 -32.70 -4.81
CA ARG A 30 23.60 -33.33 -3.64
C ARG A 30 24.61 -33.75 -2.57
N ALA A 31 25.82 -34.15 -2.99
CA ALA A 31 26.91 -34.49 -2.07
C ALA A 31 27.37 -33.26 -1.27
N TYR A 32 27.47 -32.09 -1.92
CA TYR A 32 27.76 -30.83 -1.25
C TYR A 32 26.65 -30.48 -0.24
N VAL A 33 25.37 -30.56 -0.63
CA VAL A 33 24.23 -30.29 0.27
C VAL A 33 24.28 -31.21 1.49
N SER A 34 24.52 -32.52 1.31
CA SER A 34 24.57 -33.43 2.45
C SER A 34 25.74 -33.16 3.39
N ARG A 35 26.89 -32.73 2.85
CA ARG A 35 28.05 -32.35 3.65
C ARG A 35 27.81 -31.04 4.39
N ALA A 36 27.24 -30.04 3.73
CA ALA A 36 26.84 -28.76 4.31
C ALA A 36 25.95 -28.95 5.55
N MET A 37 24.92 -29.80 5.43
CA MET A 37 23.98 -30.03 6.53
C MET A 37 24.64 -30.77 7.68
N GLY A 38 25.53 -31.72 7.40
CA GLY A 38 26.31 -32.41 8.44
C GLY A 38 27.25 -31.46 9.18
N GLU A 39 27.99 -30.60 8.46
CA GLU A 39 28.87 -29.59 9.06
C GLU A 39 28.06 -28.61 9.93
N LEU A 40 26.88 -28.17 9.48
CA LEU A 40 26.02 -27.25 10.23
C LEU A 40 25.39 -27.89 11.48
N GLU A 41 24.92 -29.14 11.39
CA GLU A 41 24.40 -29.91 12.54
C GLU A 41 25.50 -30.15 13.58
N GLU A 42 26.73 -30.43 13.15
CA GLU A 42 27.90 -30.60 14.03
C GLU A 42 28.26 -29.29 14.75
N GLU A 43 28.31 -28.17 14.02
CA GLU A 43 28.62 -26.85 14.57
C GLU A 43 27.58 -26.40 15.61
N LEU A 44 26.29 -26.64 15.33
CA LEU A 44 25.20 -26.27 16.25
C LEU A 44 24.96 -27.32 17.35
N SER A 45 25.58 -28.49 17.27
CA SER A 45 25.34 -29.63 18.17
C SER A 45 23.86 -30.03 18.28
N VAL A 46 23.09 -29.85 17.22
CA VAL A 46 21.67 -30.23 17.12
C VAL A 46 21.38 -30.96 15.82
N GLN A 47 20.40 -31.84 15.83
CA GLN A 47 19.89 -32.47 14.61
C GLN A 47 18.80 -31.57 14.01
N LEU A 48 19.00 -31.13 12.77
CA LEU A 48 18.07 -30.27 12.05
C LEU A 48 17.08 -31.12 11.22
N PHE A 49 17.50 -32.30 10.75
CA PHE A 49 16.64 -33.16 9.94
C PHE A 49 16.58 -34.60 10.42
N ARG A 50 15.36 -35.13 10.51
CA ARG A 50 15.12 -36.57 10.68
C ARG A 50 15.04 -37.22 9.30
N ARG A 51 15.92 -38.20 9.07
CA ARG A 51 15.87 -39.04 7.86
C ARG A 51 15.10 -40.31 8.15
N THR A 52 14.01 -40.52 7.42
CA THR A 52 13.44 -41.86 7.23
C THR A 52 13.77 -42.35 5.82
N THR A 53 13.63 -43.63 5.54
CA THR A 53 13.85 -44.20 4.19
C THR A 53 12.88 -43.67 3.13
N ARG A 54 11.90 -42.83 3.51
CA ARG A 54 10.87 -42.27 2.62
C ARG A 54 10.66 -40.76 2.75
N SER A 55 11.17 -40.08 3.78
CA SER A 55 10.98 -38.64 3.95
C SER A 55 12.14 -37.98 4.70
N LEU A 56 12.36 -36.70 4.35
CA LEU A 56 13.14 -35.76 5.14
C LEU A 56 12.16 -34.88 5.91
N SER A 57 12.29 -34.81 7.23
CA SER A 57 11.39 -33.99 8.06
C SER A 57 12.22 -33.07 8.96
N PRO A 58 11.89 -31.76 9.03
CA PRO A 58 12.57 -30.83 9.91
C PRO A 58 12.27 -31.17 11.39
N THR A 59 13.23 -30.88 12.27
CA THR A 59 13.03 -30.87 13.72
C THR A 59 12.48 -29.52 14.19
N GLU A 60 12.13 -29.41 15.48
CA GLU A 60 11.70 -28.13 16.06
C GLU A 60 12.84 -27.10 16.02
N GLU A 61 14.06 -27.56 16.26
CA GLU A 61 15.29 -26.75 16.16
C GLU A 61 15.50 -26.23 14.74
N ALA A 62 15.18 -27.03 13.72
CA ALA A 62 15.25 -26.58 12.34
C ALA A 62 14.18 -25.53 12.00
N LEU A 63 12.94 -25.69 12.49
CA LEU A 63 11.92 -24.66 12.28
C LEU A 63 12.33 -23.34 12.95
N LEU A 64 12.86 -23.41 14.18
CA LEU A 64 13.38 -22.24 14.88
C LEU A 64 14.55 -21.60 14.13
N LEU A 65 15.53 -22.40 13.67
CA LEU A 65 16.65 -21.89 12.89
C LEU A 65 16.17 -21.26 11.58
N TYR A 66 15.19 -21.84 10.91
CA TYR A 66 14.62 -21.33 9.66
C TYR A 66 13.98 -19.96 9.82
N GLU A 67 13.15 -19.79 10.86
CA GLU A 67 12.54 -18.52 11.22
C GLU A 67 13.60 -17.43 11.49
N ARG A 68 14.73 -17.80 12.08
CA ARG A 68 15.84 -16.87 12.39
C ARG A 68 16.79 -16.63 11.22
N ALA A 69 16.96 -17.62 10.36
CA ALA A 69 17.89 -17.60 9.23
C ALA A 69 17.39 -16.76 8.07
N LEU A 70 16.10 -16.84 7.75
CA LEU A 70 15.47 -16.12 6.65
C LEU A 70 15.74 -14.60 6.70
N PRO A 71 15.47 -13.90 7.82
CA PRO A 71 15.78 -12.48 7.94
C PRO A 71 17.26 -12.15 7.78
N LEU A 72 18.16 -13.00 8.29
CA LEU A 72 19.62 -12.78 8.25
C LEU A 72 20.18 -12.92 6.84
N LEU A 73 19.74 -13.95 6.10
CA LEU A 73 20.13 -14.14 4.71
C LEU A 73 19.63 -12.99 3.83
N GLN A 74 18.39 -12.55 4.06
CA GLN A 74 17.84 -11.38 3.37
C GLN A 74 18.72 -10.15 3.66
N GLN A 75 19.02 -9.85 4.94
CA GLN A 75 19.89 -8.73 5.33
C GLN A 75 21.31 -8.82 4.74
N TRP A 76 21.82 -10.03 4.52
CA TRP A 76 23.10 -10.21 3.86
C TRP A 76 23.01 -9.92 2.36
N ASP A 77 22.02 -10.50 1.67
CA ASP A 77 21.77 -10.26 0.23
C ASP A 77 21.54 -8.78 -0.06
N ASP A 78 20.85 -8.13 0.86
CA ASP A 78 20.60 -6.73 0.96
C ASP A 78 21.88 -5.88 1.01
N VAL A 79 22.79 -6.18 1.95
CA VAL A 79 24.09 -5.50 2.06
C VAL A 79 24.90 -5.70 0.78
N MET A 80 24.92 -6.92 0.25
CA MET A 80 25.62 -7.21 -1.00
C MET A 80 24.98 -6.49 -2.20
N GLY A 81 23.66 -6.35 -2.22
CA GLY A 81 22.90 -5.63 -3.24
C GLY A 81 23.14 -4.13 -3.21
N SER A 82 23.38 -3.53 -2.04
CA SER A 82 23.68 -2.10 -1.91
C SER A 82 24.99 -1.68 -2.56
N LEU A 83 25.85 -2.66 -2.86
CA LEU A 83 27.15 -2.47 -3.52
C LEU A 83 27.10 -2.75 -5.04
N ALA A 84 25.94 -3.17 -5.58
CA ALA A 84 25.80 -3.50 -6.99
C ALA A 84 25.62 -2.23 -7.85
N PRO A 85 26.29 -2.12 -9.02
CA PRO A 85 26.07 -1.03 -9.96
C PRO A 85 24.62 -0.99 -10.48
N GLU A 86 24.06 0.21 -10.66
CA GLU A 86 22.65 0.46 -11.02
C GLU A 86 22.22 -0.01 -12.43
N GLU A 87 23.15 -0.38 -13.32
CA GLU A 87 22.91 -0.29 -14.76
C GLU A 87 22.06 -1.40 -15.41
N GLU A 88 21.57 -2.41 -14.67
CA GLU A 88 20.52 -3.28 -15.19
C GLU A 88 19.82 -4.03 -14.04
N LEU A 89 18.59 -3.60 -13.70
CA LEU A 89 17.78 -4.29 -12.68
C LEU A 89 17.61 -5.76 -13.06
N ARG A 90 18.00 -6.66 -12.14
CA ARG A 90 17.98 -8.11 -12.35
C ARG A 90 17.56 -8.87 -11.11
N GLY A 91 16.94 -10.03 -11.33
CA GLY A 91 16.60 -10.99 -10.27
C GLY A 91 15.09 -11.14 -10.05
N LYS A 92 14.73 -11.96 -9.07
CA LYS A 92 13.34 -12.30 -8.78
C LYS A 92 12.72 -11.33 -7.78
N ILE A 93 11.49 -10.90 -8.04
CA ILE A 93 10.65 -10.18 -7.09
C ILE A 93 9.45 -11.08 -6.79
N ARG A 94 9.25 -11.39 -5.51
CA ARG A 94 8.08 -12.14 -5.07
C ARG A 94 7.10 -11.20 -4.42
N MET A 95 5.90 -11.07 -5.00
CA MET A 95 4.89 -10.16 -4.51
C MET A 95 3.53 -10.82 -4.34
N ALA A 96 2.73 -10.32 -3.41
CA ALA A 96 1.34 -10.73 -3.24
C ALA A 96 0.37 -9.59 -3.55
N ALA A 97 -0.85 -9.91 -3.99
CA ALA A 97 -1.91 -8.92 -4.17
C ALA A 97 -3.31 -9.55 -3.97
N PRO A 98 -4.34 -8.75 -3.60
CA PRO A 98 -5.73 -9.20 -3.62
C PRO A 98 -6.08 -9.65 -5.03
N ARG A 99 -6.85 -10.74 -5.17
CA ARG A 99 -7.00 -11.42 -6.47
C ARG A 99 -7.48 -10.48 -7.58
N ASN A 100 -8.64 -9.86 -7.37
CA ASN A 100 -9.27 -9.03 -8.40
C ASN A 100 -8.44 -7.78 -8.71
N TYR A 101 -7.86 -7.16 -7.67
CA TYR A 101 -7.00 -5.98 -7.87
C TYR A 101 -5.72 -6.35 -8.63
N GLY A 102 -5.12 -7.50 -8.31
CA GLY A 102 -3.98 -8.06 -9.00
C GLY A 102 -4.25 -8.29 -10.48
N GLU A 103 -5.37 -8.93 -10.81
CA GLU A 103 -5.79 -9.23 -12.18
C GLU A 103 -6.08 -7.97 -12.99
N GLU A 104 -6.82 -7.00 -12.44
CA GLU A 104 -7.33 -5.85 -13.19
C GLU A 104 -6.37 -4.64 -13.22
N ARG A 105 -5.57 -4.44 -12.16
CA ARG A 105 -4.78 -3.21 -11.98
C ARG A 105 -3.27 -3.47 -11.98
N VAL A 106 -2.83 -4.55 -11.33
CA VAL A 106 -1.40 -4.82 -11.14
C VAL A 106 -0.76 -5.44 -12.37
N VAL A 107 -1.39 -6.46 -12.97
CA VAL A 107 -0.85 -7.14 -14.16
C VAL A 107 -0.58 -6.18 -15.34
N PRO A 108 -1.48 -5.23 -15.70
CA PRO A 108 -1.18 -4.24 -16.73
C PRO A 108 0.09 -3.42 -16.45
N VAL A 109 0.26 -2.94 -15.22
CA VAL A 109 1.42 -2.15 -14.79
C VAL A 109 2.69 -2.99 -14.77
N LEU A 110 2.62 -4.25 -14.32
CA LEU A 110 3.74 -5.18 -14.40
C LEU A 110 4.18 -5.45 -15.85
N GLY A 111 3.24 -5.47 -16.79
CA GLY A 111 3.55 -5.61 -18.22
C GLY A 111 4.44 -4.48 -18.73
N GLU A 112 4.16 -3.24 -18.32
CA GLU A 112 5.00 -2.08 -18.63
C GLU A 112 6.38 -2.18 -17.95
N PHE A 113 6.41 -2.41 -16.65
CA PHE A 113 7.65 -2.54 -15.87
C PHE A 113 8.60 -3.61 -16.42
N LEU A 114 8.08 -4.82 -16.68
CA LEU A 114 8.89 -5.94 -17.18
C LEU A 114 9.39 -5.71 -18.61
N SER A 115 8.70 -4.88 -19.41
CA SER A 115 9.18 -4.48 -20.74
C SER A 115 10.38 -3.54 -20.65
N GLN A 116 10.45 -2.69 -19.61
CA GLN A 116 11.55 -1.77 -19.33
C GLN A 116 12.73 -2.48 -18.64
N HIS A 117 12.46 -3.57 -17.90
CA HIS A 117 13.46 -4.31 -17.13
C HIS A 117 13.43 -5.82 -17.43
N PRO A 118 13.91 -6.28 -18.60
CA PRO A 118 13.82 -7.68 -19.03
C PRO A 118 14.65 -8.66 -18.20
N GLY A 119 15.56 -8.16 -17.35
CA GLY A 119 16.34 -8.94 -16.39
C GLY A 119 15.61 -9.30 -15.10
N VAL A 120 14.42 -8.72 -14.88
CA VAL A 120 13.60 -8.95 -13.69
C VAL A 120 12.56 -10.04 -13.97
N GLU A 121 12.37 -10.93 -13.00
CA GLU A 121 11.30 -11.93 -12.99
C GLU A 121 10.37 -11.63 -11.81
N VAL A 122 9.06 -11.62 -12.04
CA VAL A 122 8.07 -11.38 -10.97
C VAL A 122 7.27 -12.67 -10.71
N ASP A 123 7.32 -13.14 -9.46
CA ASP A 123 6.44 -14.17 -8.92
C ASP A 123 5.26 -13.49 -8.19
N LEU A 124 4.13 -13.33 -8.90
CA LEU A 124 2.92 -12.70 -8.39
C LEU A 124 1.96 -13.76 -7.82
N VAL A 125 1.73 -13.71 -6.51
CA VAL A 125 0.79 -14.59 -5.80
C VAL A 125 -0.51 -13.84 -5.52
N LEU A 126 -1.60 -14.32 -6.12
CA LEU A 126 -2.93 -13.70 -5.98
C LEU A 126 -3.81 -14.44 -4.98
N GLY A 127 -4.31 -13.71 -3.98
CA GLY A 127 -5.24 -14.25 -3.01
C GLY A 127 -5.77 -13.20 -2.05
N ASP A 128 -6.97 -13.45 -1.52
CA ASP A 128 -7.65 -12.51 -0.63
C ASP A 128 -7.30 -12.74 0.86
N ARG A 129 -6.46 -13.74 1.14
CA ARG A 129 -5.93 -13.98 2.48
C ARG A 129 -4.77 -13.03 2.76
N ARG A 130 -4.71 -12.52 3.99
CA ARG A 130 -3.52 -11.80 4.47
C ARG A 130 -2.31 -12.74 4.39
N VAL A 131 -1.28 -12.29 3.68
CA VAL A 131 0.03 -12.94 3.65
C VAL A 131 0.90 -12.41 4.78
N ALA A 132 1.76 -13.25 5.32
CA ALA A 132 2.80 -12.84 6.26
C ALA A 132 4.05 -12.55 5.43
N LEU A 133 4.31 -11.27 5.11
CA LEU A 133 5.38 -10.88 4.18
C LEU A 133 6.72 -11.55 4.52
N ILE A 134 7.08 -11.55 5.80
CA ILE A 134 8.35 -12.09 6.28
C ILE A 134 8.37 -13.63 6.24
N GLU A 135 7.37 -14.28 6.83
CA GLU A 135 7.32 -15.74 6.98
C GLU A 135 7.17 -16.44 5.62
N ASP A 136 6.38 -15.85 4.73
CA ASP A 136 6.10 -16.37 3.39
C ASP A 136 7.18 -15.97 2.37
N GLY A 137 8.12 -15.09 2.74
CA GLY A 137 9.23 -14.64 1.90
C GLY A 137 8.80 -13.80 0.70
N PHE A 138 7.87 -12.87 0.91
CA PHE A 138 7.49 -11.85 -0.07
C PHE A 138 8.34 -10.60 0.10
N ASP A 139 8.80 -10.04 -1.02
CA ASP A 139 9.52 -8.77 -1.05
C ASP A 139 8.58 -7.58 -0.82
N LEU A 140 7.36 -7.66 -1.37
CA LEU A 140 6.29 -6.68 -1.19
C LEU A 140 4.89 -7.31 -1.33
N ALA A 141 3.85 -6.59 -0.93
CA ALA A 141 2.48 -6.95 -1.27
C ALA A 141 1.63 -5.70 -1.49
N ILE A 142 0.59 -5.84 -2.32
CA ILE A 142 -0.49 -4.86 -2.37
C ILE A 142 -1.54 -5.27 -1.34
N ARG A 143 -2.07 -4.29 -0.62
CA ARG A 143 -3.03 -4.52 0.45
C ARG A 143 -4.08 -3.44 0.50
N ILE A 144 -5.33 -3.86 0.62
CA ILE A 144 -6.46 -3.00 0.95
C ILE A 144 -6.59 -3.03 2.47
N ALA A 145 -6.28 -1.93 3.14
CA ALA A 145 -6.17 -1.93 4.61
C ALA A 145 -6.68 -0.63 5.23
N SER A 146 -7.47 -0.78 6.30
CA SER A 146 -7.86 0.30 7.23
C SER A 146 -6.86 0.50 8.37
N ARG A 147 -5.93 -0.45 8.58
CA ARG A 147 -4.99 -0.45 9.71
C ARG A 147 -3.57 -0.72 9.24
N ARG A 148 -2.65 0.10 9.72
CA ARG A 148 -1.21 -0.03 9.51
C ARG A 148 -0.59 -0.89 10.62
N ASP A 149 0.33 -1.76 10.23
CA ASP A 149 1.13 -2.61 11.12
C ASP A 149 2.56 -2.06 11.16
N ALA A 150 3.10 -1.80 12.35
CA ALA A 150 4.42 -1.19 12.52
C ALA A 150 5.58 -2.04 11.97
N SER A 151 5.36 -3.32 11.69
CA SER A 151 6.35 -4.20 11.04
C SER A 151 6.50 -3.98 9.53
N HIS A 152 5.68 -3.11 8.94
CA HIS A 152 5.69 -2.84 7.50
C HIS A 152 5.72 -1.34 7.19
N ARG A 153 6.38 -1.01 6.08
CA ARG A 153 6.20 0.27 5.39
C ARG A 153 4.93 0.23 4.57
N TYR A 154 4.27 1.38 4.48
CA TYR A 154 3.06 1.60 3.70
C TYR A 154 3.31 2.73 2.72
N ARG A 155 3.20 2.44 1.43
CA ARG A 155 3.13 3.42 0.36
C ARG A 155 1.72 3.42 -0.17
N HIS A 156 1.06 4.56 -0.12
CA HIS A 156 -0.27 4.70 -0.71
C HIS A 156 -0.18 4.46 -2.23
N LEU A 157 -1.17 3.75 -2.77
CA LEU A 157 -1.26 3.41 -4.18
C LEU A 157 -2.52 4.01 -4.81
N GLU A 158 -3.67 3.85 -4.14
CA GLU A 158 -4.95 4.31 -4.67
C GLU A 158 -5.98 4.46 -3.54
N ASP A 159 -6.80 5.50 -3.62
CA ASP A 159 -7.99 5.64 -2.77
C ASP A 159 -9.04 4.60 -3.17
N CYS A 160 -9.78 4.08 -2.20
CA CYS A 160 -10.73 3.00 -2.43
C CYS A 160 -12.13 3.34 -1.92
N PRO A 161 -12.80 4.37 -2.47
CA PRO A 161 -14.09 4.78 -1.96
C PRO A 161 -15.16 3.71 -2.25
N LEU A 162 -16.02 3.48 -1.27
CA LEU A 162 -17.17 2.61 -1.38
C LEU A 162 -18.44 3.40 -1.69
N HIS A 163 -19.24 2.87 -2.60
CA HIS A 163 -20.57 3.39 -2.89
C HIS A 163 -21.59 2.26 -3.01
N LEU A 164 -22.87 2.63 -2.97
CA LEU A 164 -23.97 1.71 -3.19
C LEU A 164 -24.34 1.70 -4.68
N TYR A 165 -24.52 0.52 -5.24
CA TYR A 165 -24.84 0.33 -6.66
C TYR A 165 -26.00 -0.62 -6.86
N ALA A 166 -26.75 -0.38 -7.93
CA ALA A 166 -27.78 -1.28 -8.45
C ALA A 166 -27.81 -1.18 -9.98
N THR A 167 -28.48 -2.14 -10.63
CA THR A 167 -28.78 -2.01 -12.06
C THR A 167 -30.02 -1.14 -12.27
N PRO A 168 -30.10 -0.36 -13.37
CA PRO A 168 -31.32 0.37 -13.72
C PRO A 168 -32.56 -0.53 -13.79
N SER A 169 -32.41 -1.72 -14.40
CA SER A 169 -33.51 -2.67 -14.57
C SER A 169 -34.04 -3.29 -13.27
N TYR A 170 -33.23 -3.36 -12.22
CA TYR A 170 -33.68 -3.74 -10.89
C TYR A 170 -34.50 -2.60 -10.27
N LEU A 171 -33.98 -1.36 -10.36
CA LEU A 171 -34.62 -0.18 -9.79
C LEU A 171 -36.00 0.09 -10.39
N GLU A 172 -36.18 -0.11 -11.70
CA GLU A 172 -37.46 0.02 -12.40
C GLU A 172 -38.58 -0.89 -11.86
N LYS A 173 -38.21 -2.02 -11.26
CA LYS A 173 -39.14 -3.06 -10.78
C LYS A 173 -39.28 -3.08 -9.26
N SER A 174 -38.43 -2.33 -8.55
CA SER A 174 -38.42 -2.27 -7.09
C SER A 174 -39.15 -1.03 -6.58
N SER A 175 -39.35 -0.96 -5.26
CA SER A 175 -39.77 0.27 -4.59
C SER A 175 -38.81 1.43 -4.87
N PRO A 176 -39.24 2.70 -4.76
CA PRO A 176 -38.33 3.84 -4.84
C PRO A 176 -37.23 3.78 -3.78
N LEU A 177 -36.00 4.13 -4.16
CA LEU A 177 -34.82 4.17 -3.28
C LEU A 177 -34.27 5.60 -3.23
N ALA A 178 -34.81 6.42 -2.32
CA ALA A 178 -34.44 7.84 -2.20
C ALA A 178 -33.77 8.16 -0.86
N THR A 179 -34.03 7.36 0.17
CA THR A 179 -33.55 7.56 1.54
C THR A 179 -32.83 6.32 2.06
N LEU A 180 -32.13 6.46 3.18
CA LEU A 180 -31.45 5.33 3.81
C LEU A 180 -32.45 4.28 4.33
N GLU A 181 -33.60 4.72 4.82
CA GLU A 181 -34.67 3.89 5.36
C GLU A 181 -35.26 2.96 4.29
N ASP A 182 -35.30 3.42 3.04
CA ASP A 182 -35.81 2.64 1.92
C ASP A 182 -35.01 1.35 1.69
N LEU A 183 -33.72 1.30 2.06
CA LEU A 183 -32.87 0.10 1.92
C LEU A 183 -33.47 -1.14 2.58
N THR A 184 -34.31 -0.98 3.60
CA THR A 184 -35.01 -2.09 4.28
C THR A 184 -36.00 -2.82 3.36
N ASN A 185 -36.48 -2.16 2.30
CA ASN A 185 -37.42 -2.71 1.32
C ASN A 185 -36.73 -3.31 0.09
N HIS A 186 -35.40 -3.23 0.00
CA HIS A 186 -34.65 -3.75 -1.14
C HIS A 186 -33.95 -5.05 -0.80
N ARG A 187 -33.77 -5.87 -1.83
CA ARG A 187 -32.84 -6.99 -1.78
C ARG A 187 -31.41 -6.45 -1.68
N ILE A 188 -30.66 -6.98 -0.72
CA ILE A 188 -29.29 -6.55 -0.47
C ILE A 188 -28.31 -7.68 -0.77
N VAL A 189 -27.21 -7.33 -1.43
CA VAL A 189 -26.03 -8.18 -1.64
C VAL A 189 -24.92 -7.66 -0.72
N VAL A 190 -24.39 -8.53 0.13
CA VAL A 190 -23.28 -8.20 1.04
C VAL A 190 -22.03 -8.97 0.64
N ASP A 191 -20.93 -8.23 0.46
CA ASP A 191 -19.58 -8.79 0.48
C ASP A 191 -19.12 -8.94 1.94
N SER A 192 -18.88 -10.17 2.38
CA SER A 192 -18.42 -10.48 3.73
C SER A 192 -16.96 -10.11 3.98
N ASN A 193 -16.20 -9.72 2.96
CA ASN A 193 -14.85 -9.17 3.12
C ASN A 193 -14.86 -7.72 3.65
N LEU A 194 -15.99 -7.02 3.53
CA LEU A 194 -16.16 -5.71 4.13
C LEU A 194 -16.59 -5.86 5.60
N ASP A 195 -15.83 -5.25 6.52
CA ASP A 195 -16.06 -5.33 7.96
C ASP A 195 -17.48 -4.87 8.38
N ALA A 196 -18.15 -4.07 7.55
CA ALA A 196 -19.51 -3.61 7.78
C ALA A 196 -20.56 -4.73 7.77
N GLY A 197 -20.37 -5.79 6.96
CA GLY A 197 -21.35 -6.87 6.80
C GLY A 197 -22.77 -6.35 6.53
N ALA A 198 -23.68 -6.59 7.47
CA ALA A 198 -25.09 -6.17 7.41
C ALA A 198 -25.38 -4.82 8.12
N ARG A 199 -24.36 -4.13 8.61
CA ARG A 199 -24.46 -2.84 9.32
C ARG A 199 -23.66 -1.81 8.56
N TRP A 200 -24.31 -1.04 7.70
CA TRP A 200 -23.67 -0.10 6.81
C TRP A 200 -23.53 1.27 7.49
N PRO A 201 -22.29 1.72 7.81
CA PRO A 201 -22.07 3.06 8.29
C PRO A 201 -22.10 4.03 7.11
N LEU A 202 -23.08 4.93 7.11
CA LEU A 202 -23.32 5.91 6.07
C LEU A 202 -23.33 7.31 6.70
N VAL A 203 -22.87 8.31 5.96
CA VAL A 203 -22.92 9.72 6.37
C VAL A 203 -23.79 10.47 5.38
N VAL A 204 -24.75 11.24 5.90
CA VAL A 204 -25.64 12.11 5.13
C VAL A 204 -25.61 13.49 5.80
N ASP A 205 -25.29 14.53 5.04
CA ASP A 205 -25.19 15.91 5.54
C ASP A 205 -24.27 16.07 6.78
N GLY A 206 -23.23 15.24 6.87
CA GLY A 206 -22.29 15.20 8.01
C GLY A 206 -22.74 14.33 9.19
N ASP A 207 -23.99 13.88 9.20
CA ASP A 207 -24.52 13.01 10.25
C ASP A 207 -24.23 11.54 9.95
N ARG A 208 -23.40 10.92 10.80
CA ARG A 208 -23.12 9.49 10.74
C ARG A 208 -24.31 8.66 11.22
N ARG A 209 -24.78 7.75 10.38
CA ARG A 209 -25.87 6.79 10.65
C ARG A 209 -25.41 5.36 10.35
N VAL A 210 -25.91 4.41 11.13
CA VAL A 210 -25.66 2.98 10.85
C VAL A 210 -26.97 2.33 10.44
N VAL A 211 -27.06 1.97 9.16
CA VAL A 211 -28.24 1.28 8.61
C VAL A 211 -28.06 -0.22 8.76
N THR A 212 -29.02 -0.89 9.41
CA THR A 212 -29.02 -2.35 9.48
C THR A 212 -29.84 -2.91 8.33
N VAL A 213 -29.17 -3.61 7.43
CA VAL A 213 -29.78 -4.21 6.23
C VAL A 213 -30.01 -5.71 6.40
N GLN A 214 -30.95 -6.28 5.65
CA GLN A 214 -31.18 -7.72 5.60
C GLN A 214 -30.63 -8.29 4.28
N PRO A 215 -29.43 -8.93 4.30
CA PRO A 215 -28.84 -9.47 3.09
C PRO A 215 -29.67 -10.63 2.54
N SER A 216 -30.09 -10.48 1.29
CA SER A 216 -30.71 -11.57 0.50
C SER A 216 -29.66 -12.52 -0.10
N LEU A 217 -28.43 -12.03 -0.24
CA LEU A 217 -27.26 -12.81 -0.66
C LEU A 217 -26.03 -12.33 0.09
N ARG A 218 -25.20 -13.27 0.54
CA ARG A 218 -23.86 -13.01 1.07
C ARG A 218 -22.84 -13.75 0.24
N VAL A 219 -21.75 -13.07 -0.09
CA VAL A 219 -20.62 -13.62 -0.85
C VAL A 219 -19.33 -13.19 -0.18
N ASN A 220 -18.26 -13.97 -0.35
CA ASN A 220 -16.92 -13.67 0.16
C ASN A 220 -15.96 -13.27 -0.96
N SER A 221 -16.48 -12.62 -1.99
CA SER A 221 -15.69 -12.17 -3.14
C SER A 221 -16.29 -10.86 -3.69
N PRO A 222 -15.48 -9.80 -3.84
CA PRO A 222 -15.94 -8.54 -4.44
C PRO A 222 -16.51 -8.75 -5.85
N MET A 223 -15.84 -9.59 -6.66
CA MET A 223 -16.29 -9.94 -8.00
C MET A 223 -17.63 -10.68 -7.98
N ALA A 224 -17.84 -11.59 -7.04
CA ALA A 224 -19.13 -12.25 -6.90
C ALA A 224 -20.25 -11.26 -6.50
N ALA A 225 -19.94 -10.28 -5.65
CA ALA A 225 -20.89 -9.24 -5.26
C ALA A 225 -21.26 -8.38 -6.47
N TYR A 226 -20.27 -7.91 -7.23
CA TYR A 226 -20.46 -7.19 -8.48
C TYR A 226 -21.34 -7.96 -9.45
N ARG A 227 -21.00 -9.22 -9.75
CA ARG A 227 -21.77 -10.06 -10.68
C ARG A 227 -23.20 -10.28 -10.19
N ALA A 228 -23.42 -10.44 -8.89
CA ALA A 228 -24.76 -10.57 -8.33
C ALA A 228 -25.60 -9.32 -8.55
N VAL A 229 -25.05 -8.12 -8.31
CA VAL A 229 -25.76 -6.86 -8.58
C VAL A 229 -25.97 -6.65 -10.07
N ALA A 230 -24.97 -6.93 -10.91
CA ALA A 230 -25.08 -6.85 -12.37
C ALA A 230 -26.18 -7.78 -12.94
N CYS A 231 -26.45 -8.91 -12.28
CA CYS A 231 -27.59 -9.79 -12.58
C CYS A 231 -28.95 -9.27 -12.07
N GLY A 232 -28.99 -8.07 -11.48
CA GLY A 232 -30.21 -7.47 -10.93
C GLY A 232 -30.71 -8.09 -9.63
N LEU A 233 -29.81 -8.69 -8.82
CA LEU A 233 -30.20 -9.35 -7.57
C LEU A 233 -30.44 -8.40 -6.39
N GLY A 234 -30.14 -7.11 -6.53
CA GLY A 234 -30.34 -6.15 -5.46
C GLY A 234 -29.41 -4.95 -5.51
N VAL A 235 -29.32 -4.26 -4.37
CA VAL A 235 -28.34 -3.21 -4.08
C VAL A 235 -27.12 -3.83 -3.39
N GLY A 236 -25.92 -3.40 -3.76
CA GLY A 236 -24.68 -3.83 -3.10
C GLY A 236 -23.73 -2.67 -2.85
N MET A 237 -22.89 -2.81 -1.82
CA MET A 237 -21.80 -1.89 -1.51
C MET A 237 -20.53 -2.37 -2.18
N MET A 238 -19.90 -1.52 -3.00
CA MET A 238 -18.74 -1.90 -3.84
C MET A 238 -17.74 -0.76 -3.94
N THR A 239 -16.49 -1.12 -4.23
CA THR A 239 -15.43 -0.15 -4.50
C THR A 239 -15.63 0.49 -5.86
N SER A 240 -15.38 1.80 -5.96
CA SER A 240 -15.58 2.56 -7.20
C SER A 240 -14.74 2.01 -8.37
N TRP A 241 -13.47 1.65 -8.11
CA TRP A 241 -12.55 1.17 -9.14
C TRP A 241 -13.07 -0.10 -9.83
N HIS A 242 -13.63 -1.04 -9.06
CA HIS A 242 -14.09 -2.34 -9.55
C HIS A 242 -15.26 -2.22 -10.52
N VAL A 243 -16.14 -1.24 -10.32
CA VAL A 243 -17.37 -1.08 -11.10
C VAL A 243 -17.34 0.09 -12.09
N SER A 244 -16.23 0.83 -12.14
CA SER A 244 -16.04 2.03 -12.95
C SER A 244 -16.48 1.84 -14.41
N ASP A 245 -16.00 0.78 -15.04
CA ASP A 245 -16.34 0.38 -16.41
C ASP A 245 -17.83 0.09 -16.61
N ALA A 246 -18.46 -0.62 -15.67
CA ALA A 246 -19.88 -0.97 -15.74
C ALA A 246 -20.76 0.28 -15.54
N VAL A 247 -20.33 1.19 -14.67
CA VAL A 247 -20.99 2.49 -14.46
C VAL A 247 -20.86 3.35 -15.72
N ALA A 248 -19.68 3.42 -16.33
CA ALA A 248 -19.45 4.16 -17.57
C ALA A 248 -20.31 3.65 -18.73
N ARG A 249 -20.59 2.34 -18.79
CA ARG A 249 -21.51 1.73 -19.77
C ARG A 249 -22.99 1.85 -19.39
N GLY A 250 -23.33 2.40 -18.23
CA GLY A 250 -24.70 2.50 -17.74
C GLY A 250 -25.32 1.16 -17.29
N GLU A 251 -24.50 0.11 -17.12
CA GLU A 251 -24.95 -1.20 -16.63
C GLU A 251 -25.25 -1.16 -15.13
N LEU A 252 -24.47 -0.35 -14.39
CA LEU A 252 -24.68 -0.04 -12.98
C LEU A 252 -24.87 1.46 -12.80
N VAL A 253 -25.67 1.83 -11.81
CA VAL A 253 -25.82 3.21 -11.36
C VAL A 253 -25.54 3.30 -9.87
N ARG A 254 -24.89 4.38 -9.47
CA ARG A 254 -24.74 4.72 -8.05
C ARG A 254 -26.13 5.08 -7.52
N VAL A 255 -26.48 4.55 -6.35
CA VAL A 255 -27.72 4.87 -5.65
C VAL A 255 -27.40 5.60 -4.36
N LEU A 256 -28.36 6.40 -3.87
CA LEU A 256 -28.19 7.21 -2.66
C LEU A 256 -26.92 8.08 -2.72
N GLU A 257 -26.74 8.82 -3.83
CA GLU A 257 -25.51 9.60 -4.08
C GLU A 257 -25.20 10.66 -3.01
N HIS A 258 -26.24 11.14 -2.32
CA HIS A 258 -26.14 12.06 -1.17
C HIS A 258 -25.55 11.40 0.08
N ALA A 259 -25.46 10.07 0.13
CA ALA A 259 -24.83 9.32 1.20
C ALA A 259 -23.41 8.92 0.82
N THR A 260 -22.48 9.10 1.76
CA THR A 260 -21.12 8.56 1.69
C THR A 260 -20.98 7.36 2.61
N VAL A 261 -20.13 6.40 2.24
CA VAL A 261 -19.83 5.25 3.09
C VAL A 261 -18.70 5.62 4.03
N ASP A 262 -18.93 5.51 5.34
CA ASP A 262 -17.94 5.81 6.38
C ASP A 262 -17.15 4.53 6.73
N LEU A 263 -16.44 4.05 5.71
CA LEU A 263 -15.50 2.94 5.77
C LEU A 263 -14.26 3.34 4.98
N PHE A 264 -13.11 3.38 5.65
CA PHE A 264 -11.84 3.77 5.05
C PHE A 264 -10.93 2.55 4.94
N PHE A 265 -10.60 2.14 3.72
CA PHE A 265 -9.56 1.15 3.46
C PHE A 265 -8.83 1.50 2.16
N ASP A 266 -7.71 2.21 2.23
CA ASP A 266 -6.98 2.56 1.02
C ASP A 266 -6.09 1.41 0.56
N ILE A 267 -5.71 1.48 -0.71
CA ILE A 267 -4.86 0.50 -1.34
C ILE A 267 -3.42 0.97 -1.17
N HIS A 268 -2.58 0.09 -0.62
CA HIS A 268 -1.20 0.39 -0.34
C HIS A 268 -0.29 -0.70 -0.91
N VAL A 269 0.90 -0.30 -1.34
CA VAL A 269 2.04 -1.20 -1.41
C VAL A 269 2.67 -1.29 -0.02
N ILE A 270 2.84 -2.51 0.47
CA ILE A 270 3.46 -2.81 1.76
C ILE A 270 4.71 -3.65 1.59
N TYR A 271 5.72 -3.40 2.40
CA TYR A 271 6.99 -4.15 2.40
C TYR A 271 7.62 -4.09 3.80
N PRO A 272 8.52 -5.02 4.17
CA PRO A 272 9.04 -5.10 5.53
C PRO A 272 9.77 -3.83 5.99
N GLU A 273 9.48 -3.35 7.20
CA GLU A 273 10.18 -2.22 7.83
C GLU A 273 11.60 -2.63 8.28
N GLY A 274 12.57 -1.72 8.17
CA GLY A 274 13.94 -1.94 8.65
C GLY A 274 14.76 -3.01 7.92
N ARG A 275 14.28 -3.50 6.77
CA ARG A 275 15.05 -4.33 5.83
C ARG A 275 15.50 -3.48 4.66
N TYR A 276 16.64 -3.84 4.08
CA TYR A 276 17.02 -3.19 2.85
C TYR A 276 16.12 -3.70 1.74
N THR A 277 15.80 -2.78 0.85
CA THR A 277 14.89 -3.02 -0.25
C THR A 277 15.75 -3.09 -1.50
N ALA A 278 15.87 -4.27 -2.09
CA ALA A 278 16.70 -4.45 -3.27
C ALA A 278 16.30 -3.46 -4.39
N PRO A 279 17.24 -2.99 -5.23
CA PRO A 279 16.98 -1.91 -6.17
C PRO A 279 15.82 -2.24 -7.13
N ARG A 280 15.72 -3.51 -7.56
CA ARG A 280 14.61 -4.01 -8.38
C ARG A 280 13.24 -3.91 -7.70
N VAL A 281 13.20 -4.13 -6.38
CA VAL A 281 11.98 -4.07 -5.57
C VAL A 281 11.57 -2.61 -5.39
N ARG A 282 12.54 -1.75 -5.08
CA ARG A 282 12.35 -0.30 -4.97
C ARG A 282 11.81 0.29 -6.28
N ALA A 283 12.46 -0.03 -7.40
CA ALA A 283 12.02 0.41 -8.72
C ALA A 283 10.60 -0.06 -9.06
N LEU A 284 10.21 -1.28 -8.68
CA LEU A 284 8.83 -1.74 -8.86
C LEU A 284 7.85 -0.98 -7.96
N ILE A 285 8.22 -0.70 -6.70
CA ILE A 285 7.39 0.12 -5.80
C ILE A 285 7.19 1.52 -6.40
N GLU A 286 8.26 2.16 -6.85
CA GLU A 286 8.22 3.48 -7.50
C GLU A 286 7.42 3.45 -8.81
N HIS A 287 7.56 2.41 -9.62
CA HIS A 287 6.76 2.25 -10.83
C HIS A 287 5.26 2.05 -10.54
N LEU A 288 4.92 1.43 -9.40
CA LEU A 288 3.54 1.26 -8.96
C LEU A 288 2.95 2.55 -8.37
N THR A 289 3.71 3.25 -7.51
CA THR A 289 3.19 4.38 -6.72
C THR A 289 3.50 5.75 -7.30
N GLY A 290 4.36 5.81 -8.32
CA GLY A 290 5.05 7.03 -8.71
C GLY A 290 6.20 7.37 -7.77
N ASP A 291 7.03 8.31 -8.22
CA ASP A 291 8.20 8.86 -7.54
C ASP A 291 8.00 10.31 -7.07
N HIS A 292 6.90 10.96 -7.49
CA HIS A 292 6.63 12.37 -7.25
C HIS A 292 5.37 12.56 -6.42
N ILE A 293 5.48 13.28 -5.31
CA ILE A 293 4.35 13.76 -4.52
C ILE A 293 4.20 15.26 -4.77
N HIS A 294 2.98 15.66 -5.13
CA HIS A 294 2.56 17.06 -5.19
C HIS A 294 1.61 17.36 -4.05
N VAL A 295 1.99 18.30 -3.18
CA VAL A 295 1.10 18.87 -2.17
C VAL A 295 0.77 20.29 -2.59
N THR A 296 -0.47 20.52 -3.01
CA THR A 296 -0.91 21.81 -3.57
C THR A 296 -1.90 22.52 -2.67
N GLY A 297 -1.93 23.85 -2.70
CA GLY A 297 -3.00 24.63 -2.07
C GLY A 297 -3.01 24.57 -0.54
N THR A 298 -1.84 24.45 0.09
CA THR A 298 -1.77 24.34 1.55
C THR A 298 -1.95 25.71 2.19
N ALA A 299 -3.16 25.95 2.69
CA ALA A 299 -3.55 27.19 3.37
C ALA A 299 -3.45 27.05 4.91
N PRO A 300 -3.32 28.17 5.66
CA PRO A 300 -3.14 28.15 7.11
C PRO A 300 -4.48 27.92 7.81
N VAL A 301 -5.02 26.70 7.70
CA VAL A 301 -6.31 26.32 8.28
C VAL A 301 -6.13 25.83 9.72
N ALA A 302 -6.95 26.35 10.64
CA ALA A 302 -6.97 25.92 12.04
C ALA A 302 -7.69 24.56 12.20
N GLU A 303 -7.36 23.80 13.25
CA GLU A 303 -7.93 22.45 13.49
C GLU A 303 -9.47 22.42 13.61
N GLY A 304 -10.09 23.53 14.01
CA GLY A 304 -11.54 23.68 14.11
C GLY A 304 -12.20 24.39 12.92
N GLY A 305 -11.45 24.63 11.83
CA GLY A 305 -11.86 25.48 10.71
C GLY A 305 -11.50 26.95 10.89
N GLY A 306 -11.57 27.72 9.80
CA GLY A 306 -11.14 29.12 9.75
C GLY A 306 -9.61 29.28 9.64
N VAL A 307 -9.16 30.54 9.72
CA VAL A 307 -7.74 30.89 9.52
C VAL A 307 -6.95 30.78 10.82
N HIS A 308 -5.84 30.04 10.79
CA HIS A 308 -4.87 29.91 11.86
C HIS A 308 -4.07 31.21 12.02
N ALA A 309 -3.91 31.68 13.26
CA ALA A 309 -3.12 32.87 13.62
C ALA A 309 -3.28 34.07 12.65
N PRO A 310 -4.48 34.67 12.51
CA PRO A 310 -4.69 35.81 11.62
C PRO A 310 -3.72 36.96 11.89
N GLY A 311 -3.02 37.43 10.85
CA GLY A 311 -2.06 38.54 10.94
C GLY A 311 -0.61 38.11 11.23
N ASP A 312 -0.38 36.88 11.69
CA ASP A 312 0.94 36.33 11.99
C ASP A 312 1.48 35.52 10.80
N ALA A 313 2.39 36.12 10.04
CA ALA A 313 2.93 35.51 8.82
C ALA A 313 3.77 34.26 9.11
N GLU A 314 4.58 34.29 10.18
CA GLU A 314 5.47 33.19 10.54
C GLU A 314 4.66 31.98 11.05
N ALA A 315 3.67 32.21 11.91
CA ALA A 315 2.79 31.14 12.40
C ALA A 315 1.94 30.54 11.27
N GLN A 316 1.42 31.35 10.34
CA GLN A 316 0.68 30.84 9.19
C GLN A 316 1.56 30.01 8.24
N ALA A 317 2.79 30.46 7.96
CA ALA A 317 3.74 29.68 7.16
C ALA A 317 4.07 28.34 7.80
N MET A 318 4.37 28.32 9.11
CA MET A 318 4.64 27.07 9.83
C MET A 318 3.45 26.12 9.76
N ARG A 319 2.23 26.63 9.95
CA ARG A 319 1.01 25.82 9.84
C ARG A 319 0.85 25.19 8.45
N CYS A 320 1.14 25.94 7.38
CA CYS A 320 1.09 25.38 6.03
C CYS A 320 2.12 24.26 5.85
N LEU A 321 3.34 24.43 6.35
CA LEU A 321 4.39 23.41 6.26
C LEU A 321 4.05 22.14 7.06
N GLU A 322 3.48 22.28 8.26
CA GLU A 322 3.01 21.16 9.08
C GLU A 322 1.89 20.36 8.42
N LEU A 323 0.91 21.05 7.81
CA LEU A 323 -0.17 20.41 7.05
C LEU A 323 0.38 19.67 5.83
N ALA A 324 1.33 20.26 5.12
CA ALA A 324 1.98 19.61 4.00
C ALA A 324 2.83 18.40 4.44
N GLU A 325 3.52 18.49 5.58
CA GLU A 325 4.25 17.36 6.17
C GLU A 325 3.31 16.22 6.53
N GLN A 326 2.12 16.54 7.05
CA GLN A 326 1.13 15.52 7.34
C GLN A 326 0.71 14.78 6.06
N ALA A 327 0.43 15.50 4.98
CA ALA A 327 0.12 14.89 3.68
C ALA A 327 1.27 14.01 3.15
N LEU A 328 2.52 14.46 3.28
CA LEU A 328 3.70 13.65 2.95
C LEU A 328 3.78 12.37 3.79
N ARG A 329 3.56 12.47 5.10
CA ARG A 329 3.58 11.33 6.04
C ARG A 329 2.49 10.32 5.73
N ASP A 330 1.31 10.78 5.33
CA ASP A 330 0.21 9.92 4.94
C ASP A 330 0.57 9.07 3.70
N LEU A 331 1.42 9.60 2.82
CA LEU A 331 1.99 8.94 1.65
C LEU A 331 3.31 8.21 1.92
N GLY A 332 3.78 8.17 3.17
CA GLY A 332 5.01 7.48 3.56
C GLY A 332 6.29 8.20 3.13
N ALA A 333 6.25 9.52 3.03
CA ALA A 333 7.40 10.41 2.84
C ALA A 333 7.55 11.35 4.04
N ASP A 334 8.68 12.05 4.11
CA ASP A 334 8.91 13.11 5.09
C ASP A 334 9.50 14.35 4.42
N ARG A 335 9.74 15.40 5.21
CA ARG A 335 10.26 16.68 4.72
C ARG A 335 11.59 16.60 3.96
N HIS A 336 12.41 15.56 4.14
CA HIS A 336 13.67 15.40 3.40
C HIS A 336 13.45 14.97 1.96
N ALA A 337 12.28 14.40 1.64
CA ALA A 337 11.88 14.11 0.26
C ALA A 337 11.53 15.40 -0.52
N VAL A 338 11.32 16.53 0.15
CA VAL A 338 10.90 17.78 -0.49
C VAL A 338 12.05 18.36 -1.31
N VAL A 339 11.86 18.48 -2.61
CA VAL A 339 12.88 19.05 -3.51
C VAL A 339 12.57 20.50 -3.87
N ARG A 340 11.30 20.92 -3.78
CA ARG A 340 10.88 22.27 -4.12
C ARG A 340 9.71 22.75 -3.27
N THR A 341 9.73 24.05 -2.96
CA THR A 341 8.60 24.77 -2.37
C THR A 341 8.21 25.99 -3.21
N ARG A 342 6.91 26.28 -3.29
CA ARG A 342 6.37 27.53 -3.84
C ARG A 342 5.52 28.19 -2.76
N MET A 343 5.83 29.42 -2.41
CA MET A 343 5.11 30.21 -1.41
C MET A 343 4.41 31.38 -2.10
N PHE A 344 3.10 31.41 -2.04
CA PHE A 344 2.27 32.51 -2.55
C PHE A 344 1.87 33.39 -1.37
N VAL A 345 2.44 34.60 -1.31
CA VAL A 345 2.26 35.53 -0.19
C VAL A 345 1.44 36.74 -0.60
N THR A 346 0.66 37.31 0.31
CA THR A 346 -0.15 38.52 0.00
C THR A 346 0.61 39.83 0.16
N ASP A 347 1.75 39.80 0.84
CA ASP A 347 2.62 40.93 1.10
C ASP A 347 4.08 40.43 1.14
N ILE A 348 4.82 40.66 0.06
CA ILE A 348 6.18 40.16 -0.09
C ILE A 348 7.21 40.95 0.72
N ASP A 349 6.88 42.14 1.20
CA ASP A 349 7.78 42.89 2.08
C ASP A 349 7.97 42.17 3.43
N ARG A 350 7.05 41.27 3.80
CA ARG A 350 7.11 40.40 4.98
C ARG A 350 7.90 39.09 4.74
N TRP A 351 8.65 38.98 3.64
CA TRP A 351 9.37 37.75 3.26
C TRP A 351 10.24 37.13 4.37
N GLU A 352 10.82 37.95 5.27
CA GLU A 352 11.64 37.45 6.37
C GLU A 352 10.84 36.60 7.37
N GLU A 353 9.57 36.93 7.61
CA GLU A 353 8.70 36.19 8.53
C GLU A 353 8.39 34.79 7.97
N PHE A 354 8.00 34.73 6.68
CA PHE A 354 7.77 33.47 5.99
C PHE A 354 9.06 32.65 5.85
N GLY A 355 10.18 33.31 5.57
CA GLY A 355 11.50 32.69 5.44
C GLY A 355 12.00 32.09 6.74
N ARG A 356 11.73 32.71 7.91
CA ARG A 356 12.07 32.13 9.22
C ARG A 356 11.34 30.83 9.49
N ALA A 357 10.03 30.78 9.22
CA ALA A 357 9.25 29.55 9.36
C ALA A 357 9.79 28.43 8.44
N HIS A 358 10.08 28.76 7.18
CA HIS A 358 10.63 27.81 6.21
C HIS A 358 12.00 27.26 6.66
N ALA A 359 12.92 28.14 7.07
CA ALA A 359 14.23 27.75 7.57
C ALA A 359 14.15 26.91 8.86
N ALA A 360 13.25 27.27 9.79
CA ALA A 360 13.03 26.51 11.01
C ALA A 360 12.46 25.10 10.73
N PHE A 361 11.59 24.97 9.73
CA PHE A 361 10.96 23.70 9.38
C PHE A 361 11.90 22.73 8.67
N PHE A 362 12.69 23.19 7.69
CA PHE A 362 13.57 22.33 6.91
C PHE A 362 14.97 22.15 7.50
N GLY A 363 15.42 23.06 8.38
CA GLY A 363 16.72 22.96 9.04
C GLY A 363 17.87 22.99 8.02
N GLU A 364 18.71 21.96 8.01
CA GLU A 364 19.84 21.82 7.07
C GLU A 364 19.42 21.33 5.67
N HIS A 365 18.17 20.87 5.52
CA HIS A 365 17.62 20.53 4.21
C HIS A 365 17.18 21.81 3.48
N HIS A 366 17.57 21.97 2.22
CA HIS A 366 17.35 23.23 1.50
C HIS A 366 16.66 22.97 0.16
N PRO A 367 15.32 22.83 0.13
CA PRO A 367 14.60 22.68 -1.12
C PRO A 367 14.68 23.95 -1.97
N ALA A 368 14.63 23.78 -3.30
CA ALA A 368 14.55 24.90 -4.22
C ALA A 368 13.28 25.71 -3.91
N THR A 369 13.45 26.98 -3.55
CA THR A 369 12.35 27.78 -2.99
C THR A 369 12.01 28.94 -3.91
N THR A 370 10.71 29.10 -4.20
CA THR A 370 10.17 30.27 -4.90
C THR A 370 9.17 30.98 -3.99
N MET A 371 9.27 32.31 -3.86
CA MET A 371 8.26 33.14 -3.22
C MET A 371 7.68 34.12 -4.24
N VAL A 372 6.36 34.20 -4.32
CA VAL A 372 5.63 35.03 -5.28
C VAL A 372 4.57 35.83 -4.54
N GLU A 373 4.49 37.13 -4.81
CA GLU A 373 3.38 37.95 -4.34
C GLU A 373 2.13 37.71 -5.19
N VAL A 374 1.01 37.47 -4.53
CA VAL A 374 -0.31 37.34 -5.15
C VAL A 374 -1.26 38.40 -4.62
N THR A 375 -2.18 38.87 -5.47
CA THR A 375 -3.08 39.98 -5.11
C THR A 375 -4.00 39.66 -3.94
N ARG A 376 -4.41 38.39 -3.77
CA ARG A 376 -5.23 37.91 -2.65
C ARG A 376 -5.29 36.39 -2.61
N LEU A 377 -5.59 35.84 -1.44
CA LEU A 377 -5.97 34.44 -1.24
C LEU A 377 -7.50 34.31 -1.09
N ILE A 378 -7.99 33.08 -0.86
CA ILE A 378 -9.43 32.79 -0.78
C ILE A 378 -10.11 33.48 0.42
N ASP A 379 -9.40 33.59 1.54
CA ASP A 379 -9.79 34.35 2.72
C ASP A 379 -8.82 35.52 2.92
N ALA A 380 -9.34 36.70 3.25
CA ALA A 380 -8.55 37.92 3.40
C ALA A 380 -7.61 37.88 4.62
N GLN A 381 -7.83 36.97 5.57
CA GLN A 381 -6.97 36.78 6.74
C GLN A 381 -5.79 35.83 6.47
N MET A 382 -5.82 35.10 5.35
CA MET A 382 -4.71 34.25 4.91
C MET A 382 -3.63 35.12 4.28
N LEU A 383 -2.40 34.95 4.74
CA LEU A 383 -1.22 35.72 4.30
C LEU A 383 -0.32 34.92 3.38
N ILE A 384 -0.44 33.59 3.40
CA ILE A 384 0.40 32.66 2.64
C ILE A 384 -0.39 31.41 2.24
N GLU A 385 -0.04 30.87 1.09
CA GLU A 385 -0.35 29.50 0.67
C GLU A 385 0.95 28.83 0.22
N ILE A 386 1.15 27.55 0.56
CA ILE A 386 2.36 26.81 0.21
C ILE A 386 2.04 25.58 -0.63
N GLU A 387 2.82 25.40 -1.69
CA GLU A 387 2.91 24.15 -2.44
C GLU A 387 4.27 23.51 -2.24
N ILE A 388 4.29 22.18 -2.26
CA ILE A 388 5.48 21.37 -2.10
C ILE A 388 5.49 20.30 -3.18
N ASP A 389 6.65 20.15 -3.84
CA ASP A 389 6.98 19.02 -4.67
C ASP A 389 8.02 18.16 -3.92
N ALA A 390 7.74 16.88 -3.76
CA ALA A 390 8.63 15.93 -3.10
C ALA A 390 8.92 14.72 -3.99
N TYR A 391 10.18 14.27 -3.97
CA TYR A 391 10.64 13.11 -4.71
C TYR A 391 10.96 11.97 -3.76
N VAL A 392 10.45 10.78 -4.02
CA VAL A 392 10.53 9.64 -3.10
C VAL A 392 11.26 8.46 -3.71
N GLY A 393 12.42 8.74 -4.31
CA GLY A 393 13.50 7.78 -4.59
C GLY A 393 14.79 8.25 -3.92
N GLU A 394 15.68 7.33 -3.54
CA GLU A 394 17.04 7.72 -3.12
C GLU A 394 17.76 8.26 -4.37
N GLY A 395 18.06 9.56 -4.36
CA GLY A 395 18.93 10.19 -5.37
C GLY A 395 20.41 10.02 -5.07
#